data_AF-A0A820L0P0-F1
#
_entry.id   AF-A0A820L0P0-F1
#
_cell.length_a   1.000
_cell.length_b   1.000
_cell.length_c   1.000
_cell.angle_alpha   90.00
_cell.angle_beta   90.00
_cell.angle_gamma   90.00
#
_symmetry.space_group_name_H-M   'P 1'
#
loop_
_entity.id
_entity.type
_entity.pdbx_description
1 polymer ?
#
loop_
_entity_poly.entity_id
_entity_poly.type
_entity_poly.pdbx_seq_one_letter_code
_entity_poly.pdbx_strand_id
1 'polypeptide(L)'
;IPNDTRISSECRDLLEGLLQRDPHKRISFKDFFRHPFIFIDLSSQISRADEFLHKSIHYEQSGNFKKALDYRVRALDEYVAIIKVDEDDNRRHQLRSKVKQGLVAAEALKRRMRETHSNSASIVPTTTTTTTVSPPENFNLNHNKELSDAYQHCLNGNQLVNTNTFFCK
;
A
#
# COMPACT_ATOMS: atom_id res chain seq x y z
N ILE A 1 4.34 -26.59 26.67
CA ILE A 1 3.17 -25.70 26.40
C ILE A 1 1.94 -26.40 26.98
N PRO A 2 1.04 -25.73 27.72
CA PRO A 2 -0.17 -26.39 28.24
C PRO A 2 -0.94 -27.10 27.12
N ASN A 3 -1.44 -28.30 27.42
CA ASN A 3 -2.12 -29.13 26.42
C ASN A 3 -3.57 -28.68 26.18
N ASP A 4 -4.16 -27.96 27.12
CA ASP A 4 -5.56 -27.53 27.08
C ASP A 4 -5.78 -26.27 26.22
N THR A 5 -4.72 -25.67 25.70
CA THR A 5 -4.81 -24.47 24.86
C THR A 5 -5.01 -24.85 23.40
N ARG A 6 -6.11 -24.38 22.81
CA ARG A 6 -6.39 -24.49 21.36
C ARG A 6 -5.53 -23.48 20.59
N ILE A 7 -4.43 -23.95 20.01
CA ILE A 7 -3.58 -23.19 19.09
C ILE A 7 -3.39 -23.99 17.80
N SER A 8 -3.12 -23.30 16.69
CA SER A 8 -2.80 -23.99 15.43
C SER A 8 -1.49 -24.77 15.55
N SER A 9 -1.32 -25.78 14.70
CA SER A 9 -0.09 -26.58 14.61
C SER A 9 1.14 -25.71 14.40
N GLU A 10 1.04 -24.72 13.52
CA GLU A 10 2.13 -23.82 13.16
C GLU A 10 2.45 -22.86 14.32
N CYS A 11 1.44 -22.39 15.05
CA CYS A 11 1.66 -21.57 16.25
C CYS A 11 2.40 -22.37 17.32
N ARG A 12 2.01 -23.64 17.52
CA ARG A 12 2.67 -24.54 18.48
C ARG A 12 4.13 -24.78 18.12
N ASP A 13 4.41 -25.12 16.86
CA ASP A 13 5.76 -25.37 16.36
C ASP A 13 6.68 -24.16 16.60
N LEU A 14 6.20 -22.95 16.26
CA LEU A 14 6.92 -21.72 16.52
C LEU A 14 7.21 -21.52 18.02
N LEU A 15 6.20 -21.72 18.87
CA LEU A 15 6.35 -21.54 20.31
C LEU A 15 7.30 -22.56 20.93
N GLU A 16 7.32 -23.81 20.44
CA GLU A 16 8.28 -24.83 20.88
C GLU A 16 9.71 -24.44 20.51
N GLY A 17 9.91 -23.91 19.30
CA GLY A 17 11.19 -23.37 18.86
C GLY A 17 11.67 -22.18 19.71
N LEU A 18 10.77 -21.25 20.07
CA LEU A 18 11.08 -20.07 20.87
C LEU A 18 11.34 -20.38 22.35
N LEU A 19 10.54 -21.27 22.93
CA LEU A 19 10.59 -21.62 24.35
C LEU A 19 11.57 -22.76 24.67
N GLN A 20 12.40 -23.15 23.69
CA GLN A 20 13.40 -24.18 23.88
C GLN A 20 14.42 -23.78 24.96
N ARG A 21 14.57 -24.67 25.96
CA ARG A 21 15.44 -24.43 27.13
C ARG A 21 16.91 -24.43 26.74
N ASP A 22 17.30 -25.37 25.89
CA ASP A 22 18.66 -25.47 25.35
C ASP A 22 18.88 -24.39 24.28
N PRO A 23 19.78 -23.41 24.49
CA PRO A 23 20.03 -22.33 23.53
C PRO A 23 20.54 -22.84 22.18
N HIS A 24 21.25 -23.96 22.13
CA HIS A 24 21.79 -24.53 20.89
C HIS A 24 20.72 -25.18 20.02
N LYS A 25 19.55 -25.51 20.60
CA LYS A 25 18.40 -26.08 19.90
C LYS A 25 17.28 -25.07 19.67
N ARG A 26 17.42 -23.84 20.20
CA ARG A 26 16.42 -22.78 20.05
C ARG A 26 16.38 -22.31 18.61
N ILE A 27 15.19 -21.96 18.13
CA ILE A 27 15.02 -21.41 16.78
C ILE A 27 15.95 -20.21 16.57
N SER A 28 16.64 -20.18 15.42
CA SER A 28 17.50 -19.06 15.09
C SER A 28 16.68 -17.84 14.73
N PHE A 29 17.27 -16.65 14.84
CA PHE A 29 16.62 -15.40 14.42
C PHE A 29 16.16 -15.47 12.95
N LYS A 30 16.99 -16.05 12.08
CA LYS A 30 16.68 -16.19 10.65
C LYS A 30 15.52 -17.16 10.43
N ASP A 31 15.50 -18.29 11.14
CA ASP A 31 14.45 -19.29 10.98
C ASP A 31 13.11 -18.83 11.55
N PHE A 32 13.13 -18.00 12.61
CA PHE A 32 11.94 -17.39 13.17
C PHE A 32 11.13 -16.59 12.14
N PHE A 33 11.79 -15.70 11.37
CA PHE A 33 11.10 -14.90 10.35
C PHE A 33 10.71 -15.71 9.10
N ARG A 34 11.31 -16.88 8.90
CA ARG A 34 10.98 -17.81 7.82
C ARG A 34 9.91 -18.83 8.23
N HIS A 35 9.53 -18.85 9.50
CA HIS A 35 8.57 -19.80 10.02
C HIS A 35 7.18 -19.56 9.40
N PRO A 36 6.44 -20.58 8.92
CA PRO A 36 5.15 -20.42 8.24
C PRO A 36 4.11 -19.60 9.00
N PHE A 37 4.12 -19.65 10.34
CA PHE A 37 3.24 -18.85 11.20
C PHE A 37 3.51 -17.33 11.13
N ILE A 38 4.73 -16.91 10.82
CA ILE A 38 5.16 -15.51 10.71
C ILE A 38 5.33 -15.09 9.24
N PHE A 39 5.61 -16.05 8.37
CA PHE A 39 5.94 -15.82 6.97
C PHE A 39 4.89 -14.96 6.27
N ILE A 40 5.38 -13.90 5.63
CA ILE A 40 4.57 -12.98 4.85
C ILE A 40 4.73 -13.36 3.38
N ASP A 41 3.64 -13.77 2.75
CA ASP A 41 3.64 -14.02 1.30
C ASP A 41 3.66 -12.69 0.54
N LEU A 42 4.84 -12.30 0.07
CA LEU A 42 5.02 -11.11 -0.75
C LEU A 42 4.42 -11.26 -2.16
N SER A 43 4.31 -12.48 -2.68
CA SER A 43 3.86 -12.71 -4.05
C SER A 43 2.37 -12.40 -4.23
N SER A 44 1.53 -12.82 -3.28
CA SER A 44 0.11 -12.48 -3.27
C SER A 44 -0.13 -10.99 -3.02
N GLN A 45 0.67 -10.34 -2.17
CA GLN A 45 0.59 -8.90 -1.96
C GLN A 45 0.96 -8.10 -3.22
N ILE A 46 2.01 -8.49 -3.94
CA ILE A 46 2.37 -7.85 -5.22
C ILE A 46 1.24 -8.01 -6.23
N SER A 47 0.64 -9.21 -6.31
CA SER A 47 -0.46 -9.49 -7.23
C SER A 47 -1.70 -8.64 -6.91
N ARG A 48 -2.00 -8.44 -5.63
CA ARG A 48 -3.06 -7.54 -5.17
C ARG A 48 -2.77 -6.07 -5.51
N ALA A 49 -1.52 -5.61 -5.33
CA ALA A 49 -1.12 -4.27 -5.71
C ALA A 49 -1.24 -4.04 -7.22
N ASP A 50 -0.86 -5.03 -8.03
CA ASP A 50 -1.04 -5.03 -9.49
C ASP A 50 -2.54 -4.97 -9.87
N GLU A 51 -3.43 -5.65 -9.13
CA GLU A 51 -4.88 -5.54 -9.32
C GLU A 51 -5.40 -4.11 -9.08
N PHE A 52 -4.92 -3.44 -8.03
CA PHE A 52 -5.27 -2.03 -7.80
C PHE A 52 -4.77 -1.13 -8.93
N LEU A 53 -3.57 -1.39 -9.45
CA LEU A 53 -3.05 -0.65 -10.60
C LEU A 53 -3.92 -0.86 -11.85
N HIS A 54 -4.35 -2.10 -12.13
CA HIS A 54 -5.29 -2.38 -13.21
C HIS A 54 -6.63 -1.67 -13.03
N LYS A 55 -7.21 -1.69 -11.84
CA LYS A 55 -8.45 -0.94 -11.52
C LYS A 55 -8.26 0.56 -11.77
N SER A 56 -7.10 1.11 -11.39
CA SER A 56 -6.78 2.51 -11.63
C SER A 56 -6.78 2.85 -13.13
N ILE A 57 -6.15 2.02 -13.97
CA ILE A 57 -6.10 2.21 -15.43
C ILE A 57 -7.51 2.13 -16.03
N HIS A 58 -8.31 1.15 -15.61
CA HIS A 58 -9.69 1.01 -16.05
C HIS A 58 -10.52 2.27 -15.72
N TYR A 59 -10.39 2.80 -14.49
CA TYR A 59 -11.10 4.03 -14.13
C TYR A 59 -10.60 5.26 -14.87
N GLU A 60 -9.30 5.31 -15.20
CA GLU A 60 -8.73 6.37 -16.02
C GLU A 60 -9.35 6.39 -17.42
N GLN A 61 -9.53 5.22 -18.04
CA GLN A 61 -10.19 5.08 -19.35
C GLN A 61 -11.68 5.46 -19.29
N SER A 62 -12.37 5.17 -18.18
CA SER A 62 -13.78 5.55 -17.98
C SER A 62 -13.99 7.05 -17.67
N GLY A 63 -12.92 7.84 -17.58
CA GLY A 63 -12.97 9.27 -17.23
C GLY A 63 -13.20 9.55 -15.74
N ASN A 64 -13.30 8.52 -14.89
CA ASN A 64 -13.40 8.70 -13.44
C ASN A 64 -12.02 8.88 -12.80
N PHE A 65 -11.43 10.05 -13.02
CA PHE A 65 -10.07 10.36 -12.55
C PHE A 65 -9.93 10.32 -11.03
N LYS A 66 -10.99 10.62 -10.27
CA LYS A 66 -10.98 10.56 -8.80
C LYS A 66 -10.79 9.13 -8.30
N LYS A 67 -11.58 8.18 -8.80
CA LYS A 67 -11.42 6.76 -8.45
C LYS A 67 -10.10 6.20 -8.99
N ALA A 68 -9.71 6.59 -10.20
CA ALA A 68 -8.43 6.19 -10.78
C ALA A 68 -7.26 6.57 -9.87
N LEU A 69 -7.26 7.80 -9.34
CA LEU A 69 -6.22 8.29 -8.44
C LEU A 69 -6.22 7.54 -7.10
N ASP A 70 -7.40 7.28 -6.50
CA ASP A 70 -7.51 6.53 -5.25
C ASP A 70 -6.91 5.12 -5.37
N TYR A 71 -7.31 4.35 -6.39
CA TYR A 71 -6.74 3.02 -6.63
C TYR A 71 -5.23 3.07 -6.92
N ARG A 72 -4.75 4.12 -7.60
CA ARG A 72 -3.32 4.33 -7.87
C ARG A 72 -2.54 4.48 -6.57
N VAL A 73 -3.01 5.35 -5.67
CA VAL A 73 -2.34 5.61 -4.38
C VAL A 73 -2.29 4.34 -3.55
N ARG A 74 -3.39 3.57 -3.48
CA ARG A 74 -3.41 2.28 -2.78
C ARG A 74 -2.38 1.28 -3.31
N ALA A 75 -2.23 1.18 -4.64
CA ALA A 75 -1.21 0.33 -5.24
C ALA A 75 0.22 0.78 -4.85
N LEU A 76 0.47 2.09 -4.85
CA LEU A 76 1.76 2.66 -4.46
C LEU A 76 2.09 2.41 -2.99
N ASP A 77 1.11 2.53 -2.09
CA ASP A 77 1.26 2.22 -0.68
C ASP A 77 1.64 0.76 -0.45
N GLU A 78 0.96 -0.18 -1.12
CA GLU A 78 1.27 -1.60 -1.02
C GLU A 78 2.68 -1.89 -1.55
N TYR A 79 3.07 -1.35 -2.71
CA TYR A 79 4.43 -1.54 -3.23
C TYR A 79 5.51 -0.99 -2.27
N VAL A 80 5.29 0.17 -1.66
CA VAL A 80 6.26 0.75 -0.71
C VAL A 80 6.33 -0.07 0.58
N ALA A 81 5.21 -0.60 1.06
CA ALA A 81 5.21 -1.53 2.19
C ALA A 81 6.03 -2.79 1.87
N ILE A 82 5.83 -3.38 0.67
CA ILE A 82 6.57 -4.55 0.20
C ILE A 82 8.08 -4.24 0.12
N ILE A 83 8.47 -3.11 -0.49
CA ILE A 83 9.89 -2.71 -0.64
C ILE A 83 10.64 -2.65 0.70
N LYS A 84 9.95 -2.35 1.81
CA LYS A 84 10.57 -2.25 3.14
C LYS A 84 10.93 -3.60 3.76
N VAL A 85 10.15 -4.64 3.44
CA VAL A 85 10.29 -5.98 4.04
C VAL A 85 10.93 -7.00 3.11
N ASP A 86 10.99 -6.69 1.82
CA ASP A 86 11.49 -7.60 0.80
C ASP A 86 13.02 -7.76 0.86
N GLU A 87 13.49 -9.01 0.86
CA GLU A 87 14.91 -9.36 0.87
C GLU A 87 15.53 -9.40 -0.55
N ASP A 88 14.71 -9.49 -1.60
CA ASP A 88 15.17 -9.60 -2.99
C ASP A 88 15.44 -8.20 -3.58
N ASP A 89 16.71 -7.87 -3.74
CA ASP A 89 17.15 -6.58 -4.27
C ASP A 89 16.65 -6.31 -5.70
N ASN A 90 16.56 -7.35 -6.55
CA ASN A 90 16.09 -7.18 -7.93
C ASN A 90 14.59 -6.87 -7.93
N ARG A 91 13.79 -7.61 -7.16
CA ARG A 91 12.36 -7.34 -7.01
C ARG A 91 12.11 -5.97 -6.39
N ARG A 92 12.87 -5.58 -5.36
CA ARG A 92 12.83 -4.22 -4.80
C ARG A 92 13.12 -3.16 -5.85
N HIS A 93 14.13 -3.37 -6.69
CA HIS A 93 14.46 -2.42 -7.75
C HIS A 93 13.32 -2.27 -8.77
N GLN A 94 12.72 -3.39 -9.20
CA GLN A 94 11.56 -3.39 -10.10
C GLN A 94 10.36 -2.66 -9.48
N LEU A 95 10.04 -2.94 -8.21
CA LEU A 95 8.96 -2.27 -7.47
C LEU A 95 9.24 -0.77 -7.32
N ARG A 96 10.48 -0.36 -7.05
CA ARG A 96 10.87 1.06 -7.01
C ARG A 96 10.63 1.74 -8.36
N SER A 97 10.93 1.07 -9.46
CA SER A 97 10.62 1.58 -10.80
C SER A 97 9.11 1.73 -11.02
N LYS A 98 8.31 0.73 -10.64
CA LYS A 98 6.84 0.80 -10.68
C LYS A 98 6.30 1.99 -9.88
N VAL A 99 6.81 2.19 -8.65
CA VAL A 99 6.40 3.31 -7.79
C VAL A 99 6.74 4.66 -8.44
N LYS A 100 7.97 4.82 -8.96
CA LYS A 100 8.37 6.06 -9.67
C LYS A 100 7.45 6.37 -10.85
N GLN A 101 7.16 5.37 -11.69
CA GLN A 101 6.26 5.53 -12.84
C GLN A 101 4.83 5.86 -12.39
N GLY A 102 4.33 5.18 -11.36
CA GLY A 102 2.99 5.40 -10.83
C GLY A 102 2.81 6.79 -10.20
N LEU A 103 3.86 7.35 -9.59
CA LEU A 103 3.85 8.73 -9.07
C LEU A 103 3.68 9.76 -10.19
N VAL A 104 4.49 9.66 -11.25
CA VAL A 104 4.37 10.53 -12.42
C VAL A 104 2.96 10.45 -13.02
N ALA A 105 2.42 9.24 -13.13
CA ALA A 105 1.07 9.02 -13.64
C ALA A 105 -0.02 9.58 -12.69
N ALA A 106 0.18 9.50 -11.37
CA ALA A 106 -0.75 10.08 -10.38
C ALA A 106 -0.74 11.62 -10.45
N GLU A 107 0.41 12.24 -10.63
CA GLU A 107 0.54 13.69 -10.83
C GLU A 107 -0.14 14.15 -12.13
N ALA A 108 -0.05 13.36 -13.20
CA ALA A 108 -0.78 13.61 -14.45
C ALA A 108 -2.31 13.56 -14.24
N LEU A 109 -2.83 12.56 -13.53
CA LEU A 109 -4.25 12.48 -13.16
C LEU A 109 -4.72 13.70 -12.38
N LYS A 110 -3.92 14.15 -11.39
CA LYS A 110 -4.22 15.36 -10.61
C LYS A 110 -4.31 16.62 -11.47
N ARG A 111 -3.51 16.74 -12.54
CA ARG A 111 -3.58 17.86 -13.49
C ARG A 111 -4.88 17.83 -14.31
N ARG A 112 -5.22 16.67 -14.88
CA ARG A 112 -6.49 16.47 -15.62
C ARG A 112 -7.73 16.79 -14.77
N MET A 113 -7.70 16.42 -13.49
CA MET A 113 -8.77 16.77 -12.55
C MET A 113 -8.91 18.28 -12.35
N ARG A 114 -7.81 19.02 -12.27
CA ARG A 114 -7.86 20.50 -12.14
C ARG A 114 -8.40 21.16 -13.41
N GLU A 115 -7.99 20.68 -14.57
CA GLU A 115 -8.42 21.20 -15.88
C GLU A 115 -9.92 21.00 -16.11
N THR A 116 -10.45 19.81 -15.78
CA THR A 116 -11.89 19.52 -15.88
C THR A 116 -12.75 20.37 -14.94
N HIS A 117 -12.24 20.67 -13.73
CA HIS A 117 -12.90 21.61 -12.82
C HIS A 117 -12.79 23.08 -13.26
N SER A 118 -11.73 23.46 -13.97
CA SER A 118 -11.56 24.84 -14.48
C SER A 118 -12.42 25.11 -15.71
N ASN A 119 -12.63 24.11 -16.57
CA ASN A 119 -13.42 24.24 -17.81
C ASN A 119 -14.94 24.24 -17.59
N SER A 120 -15.43 23.85 -16.41
CA SER A 120 -16.85 23.84 -16.05
C SER A 120 -17.37 25.18 -15.50
N ALA A 121 -16.51 26.18 -15.30
CA ALA A 121 -16.89 27.49 -14.77
C ALA A 121 -17.36 28.52 -15.82
N SER A 122 -17.45 28.15 -17.12
CA SER A 122 -17.72 29.12 -18.19
C SER A 122 -18.94 28.84 -19.08
N ILE A 123 -19.91 28.02 -18.66
CA ILE A 123 -21.17 27.84 -19.41
C ILE A 123 -22.38 27.72 -18.45
N VAL A 124 -23.30 28.67 -18.51
CA VAL A 124 -24.66 28.65 -17.88
C VAL A 124 -25.61 29.43 -18.82
N PRO A 125 -26.95 29.16 -18.92
CA PRO A 125 -27.82 28.11 -18.31
C PRO A 125 -28.57 27.24 -19.39
N THR A 126 -29.30 26.15 -19.11
CA THR A 126 -30.63 26.09 -18.45
C THR A 126 -31.15 24.62 -18.33
N THR A 127 -32.06 24.39 -17.36
CA THR A 127 -33.13 23.35 -17.22
C THR A 127 -32.90 21.95 -16.59
N THR A 128 -33.37 21.84 -15.32
CA THR A 128 -34.37 20.89 -14.75
C THR A 128 -34.01 19.43 -14.32
N THR A 129 -34.23 19.18 -13.01
CA THR A 129 -34.83 18.00 -12.32
C THR A 129 -34.01 16.78 -11.78
N THR A 130 -34.13 16.62 -10.46
CA THR A 130 -34.38 15.40 -9.62
C THR A 130 -33.24 14.58 -8.98
N THR A 131 -33.41 14.34 -7.66
CA THR A 131 -32.98 13.19 -6.82
C THR A 131 -31.59 13.30 -6.14
N THR A 132 -31.37 13.88 -4.94
CA THR A 132 -31.67 13.40 -3.55
C THR A 132 -31.55 11.87 -3.37
N VAL A 133 -30.60 11.23 -2.67
CA VAL A 133 -29.84 11.57 -1.45
C VAL A 133 -28.58 10.67 -1.40
N SER A 134 -27.41 11.25 -1.11
CA SER A 134 -26.27 10.61 -0.39
C SER A 134 -26.37 11.00 1.08
N PRO A 135 -25.78 10.28 2.07
CA PRO A 135 -24.41 10.65 2.53
C PRO A 135 -23.66 9.53 3.32
N PRO A 136 -22.52 9.81 3.99
CA PRO A 136 -21.24 10.36 3.51
C PRO A 136 -20.09 9.33 3.79
N GLU A 137 -18.85 9.53 3.35
CA GLU A 137 -17.81 9.93 4.31
C GLU A 137 -16.55 10.45 3.59
N ASN A 138 -15.96 11.44 4.26
CA ASN A 138 -14.95 12.37 3.80
C ASN A 138 -13.61 11.71 3.50
N PHE A 139 -13.00 12.05 2.35
CA PHE A 139 -11.56 11.96 2.23
C PHE A 139 -10.98 13.27 1.69
N ASN A 140 -10.16 13.88 2.55
CA ASN A 140 -9.57 15.19 2.44
C ASN A 140 -8.57 15.26 1.28
N LEU A 141 -8.80 16.17 0.34
CA LEU A 141 -8.08 16.31 -0.94
C LEU A 141 -6.72 17.02 -0.79
N ASN A 142 -6.36 17.47 0.42
CA ASN A 142 -5.26 18.43 0.62
C ASN A 142 -3.85 17.83 0.83
N HIS A 143 -3.66 16.51 0.91
CA HIS A 143 -2.36 15.89 1.30
C HIS A 143 -1.34 15.71 0.15
N ASN A 144 -1.48 16.43 -0.97
CA ASN A 144 -0.99 15.94 -2.26
C ASN A 144 0.40 16.43 -2.72
N LYS A 145 1.07 17.31 -1.96
CA LYS A 145 2.49 17.65 -2.15
C LYS A 145 3.40 16.74 -1.31
N GLU A 146 2.92 16.33 -0.14
CA GLU A 146 3.65 15.48 0.81
C GLU A 146 3.85 14.04 0.31
N LEU A 147 2.94 13.53 -0.52
CA LEU A 147 3.05 12.17 -1.09
C LEU A 147 4.34 11.97 -1.91
N SER A 148 4.72 12.91 -2.78
CA SER A 148 5.92 12.74 -3.63
C SER A 148 7.19 12.70 -2.78
N ASP A 149 7.32 13.61 -1.80
CA ASP A 149 8.47 13.66 -0.90
C ASP A 149 8.52 12.45 0.05
N ALA A 150 7.37 12.01 0.57
CA ALA A 150 7.25 10.83 1.44
C ALA A 150 7.64 9.53 0.72
N TYR A 151 7.21 9.35 -0.53
CA TYR A 151 7.61 8.20 -1.33
C TYR A 151 9.07 8.30 -1.77
N GLN A 152 9.58 9.50 -2.11
CA GLN A 152 10.99 9.65 -2.47
C GLN A 152 11.95 9.34 -1.32
N HIS A 153 11.59 9.69 -0.08
CA HIS A 153 12.35 9.25 1.10
C HIS A 153 12.40 7.72 1.21
N CYS A 154 11.27 7.04 0.99
CA CYS A 154 11.21 5.56 1.00
C CYS A 154 11.96 4.92 -0.19
N LEU A 155 12.05 5.61 -1.33
CA LEU A 155 12.77 5.16 -2.52
C LEU A 155 14.30 5.38 -2.44
N ASN A 156 14.75 6.28 -1.55
CA ASN A 156 16.17 6.61 -1.36
C ASN A 156 16.79 5.96 -0.12
N GLY A 157 15.97 5.48 0.81
CA GLY A 157 16.43 4.75 2.00
C GLY A 157 17.06 3.39 1.65
N ASN A 158 18.39 3.34 1.67
CA ASN A 158 19.17 2.14 1.97
C ASN A 158 19.59 2.22 3.44
N GLN A 159 18.67 1.95 4.37
CA GLN A 159 18.97 1.48 5.72
C GLN A 159 17.66 1.25 6.46
N LEU A 160 17.58 0.10 7.13
CA LEU A 160 16.64 -0.15 8.22
C LEU A 160 17.00 0.82 9.37
N VAL A 161 16.55 2.07 9.29
CA VAL A 161 16.56 2.97 10.43
C VAL A 161 15.21 2.84 11.11
N ASN A 162 15.25 2.17 12.26
CA ASN A 162 14.18 1.99 13.21
C ASN A 162 13.51 3.35 13.51
N THR A 163 12.39 3.65 12.85
CA THR A 163 11.60 4.87 13.08
C THR A 163 10.18 4.47 13.44
N ASN A 164 9.99 4.13 14.71
CA ASN A 164 8.71 4.07 15.40
C ASN A 164 8.07 5.48 15.54
N THR A 165 7.97 6.26 14.45
CA THR A 165 7.63 7.69 14.59
C THR A 165 6.64 8.24 13.57
N PHE A 166 5.75 7.43 12.97
CA PHE A 166 4.67 7.98 12.13
C PHE A 166 3.30 7.32 12.27
N PHE A 167 3.00 6.73 13.44
CA PHE A 167 1.62 6.46 13.84
C PHE A 167 1.44 6.71 15.34
N CYS A 168 1.09 7.94 15.71
CA CYS A 168 0.27 8.21 16.89
C CYS A 168 -0.33 9.62 16.83
N LYS A 169 -1.67 9.63 16.81
CA LYS A 169 -2.64 10.72 16.87
C LYS A 169 -2.97 11.43 15.56
#